data_AF-A0A7K8IXW4-F1
#
_entry.id   AF-A0A7K8IXW4-F1
#
_cell.length_a   1.000
_cell.length_b   1.000
_cell.length_c   1.000
_cell.angle_alpha   90.00
_cell.angle_beta   90.00
_cell.angle_gamma   90.00
#
_symmetry.space_group_name_H-M   'P 1'
#
loop_
_entity.id
_entity.type
_entity.pdbx_description
1 polymer ?
#
loop_
_entity_poly.entity_id
_entity_poly.type
_entity_poly.pdbx_seq_one_letter_code
_entity_poly.pdbx_strand_id
1 'polypeptide(L)'
;DWDDIPPSSALEVISEEEAVQIIAEPLVPIQSSTLRDYVDHSETLEKLVHLGVDLSQVEKRQKAGQLLLTLDFEKDVKKILLFLKDVGVEDNQLGPFLTKNPYILAEDLEALETRVAYLKSKKFGKSEIAQMVSRAPYLLLFSVERLDNRLGFFKNELGLSVKKTKDLVIRLPRLLTGKLEPVKENLQVCQIELGFQRNEIQQIVYKTPKILTASKKRLKQTFDYLHNIMGIPHHMLTRFPQVFNSKLLRIRERHMFLAFLGRAQYDPAQPSYISLDQLVSLPDEVFCTEIAKASTQDFENFLKTL
;
A
#
# COMPACT_ATOMS: atom_id res chain seq x y z
N ASP A 1 -54.57 25.45 -26.98
CA ASP A 1 -54.05 26.14 -28.17
C ASP A 1 -52.79 26.89 -27.77
N TRP A 2 -51.56 26.40 -27.94
CA TRP A 2 -50.99 25.37 -28.80
C TRP A 2 -49.73 24.82 -28.09
N ASP A 3 -49.51 23.51 -28.11
CA ASP A 3 -48.17 22.88 -28.13
C ASP A 3 -48.36 21.35 -28.29
N ASP A 4 -49.16 20.97 -29.29
CA ASP A 4 -49.06 19.66 -29.91
C ASP A 4 -48.12 19.82 -31.10
N ILE A 5 -46.81 19.80 -30.84
CA ILE A 5 -45.82 19.61 -31.91
C ILE A 5 -45.78 18.08 -32.12
N PRO A 6 -46.27 17.55 -33.24
CA PRO A 6 -46.18 16.13 -33.51
C PRO A 6 -44.70 15.73 -33.57
N PRO A 7 -44.33 14.52 -33.11
CA PRO A 7 -42.94 14.05 -33.23
C PRO A 7 -42.54 14.10 -34.70
N SER A 8 -41.45 14.80 -35.00
CA SER A 8 -40.94 14.92 -36.37
C SER A 8 -40.73 13.52 -36.94
N SER A 9 -41.13 13.32 -38.20
CA SER A 9 -41.02 12.01 -38.82
C SER A 9 -39.54 11.64 -38.94
N ALA A 10 -39.17 10.40 -38.63
CA ALA A 10 -37.79 9.92 -38.84
C ALA A 10 -37.32 9.99 -40.32
N LEU A 11 -38.26 10.25 -41.25
CA LEU A 11 -38.03 10.42 -42.68
C LEU A 11 -38.29 11.86 -43.15
N GLU A 12 -38.43 12.81 -42.23
CA GLU A 12 -38.64 14.22 -42.58
C GLU A 12 -37.39 14.77 -43.27
N VAL A 13 -37.59 15.34 -44.46
CA VAL A 13 -36.51 15.84 -45.30
C VAL A 13 -36.02 17.15 -44.70
N ILE A 14 -34.78 17.14 -44.20
CA ILE A 14 -34.10 18.34 -43.71
C ILE A 14 -33.64 19.21 -44.90
N SER A 15 -33.52 20.51 -44.66
CA SER A 15 -32.97 21.46 -45.63
C SER A 15 -31.48 21.21 -45.91
N GLU A 16 -30.96 21.69 -47.04
CA GLU A 16 -29.52 21.60 -47.35
C GLU A 16 -28.68 22.34 -46.29
N GLU A 17 -29.18 23.43 -45.72
CA GLU A 17 -28.48 24.17 -44.66
C GLU A 17 -28.41 23.39 -43.34
N GLU A 18 -29.45 22.63 -43.00
CA GLU A 18 -29.46 21.72 -41.83
C GLU A 18 -28.60 20.48 -42.08
N ALA A 19 -28.61 19.93 -43.30
CA ALA A 19 -27.79 18.79 -43.67
C ALA A 19 -26.28 19.09 -43.56
N VAL A 20 -25.86 20.30 -43.93
CA VAL A 20 -24.47 20.76 -43.81
C VAL A 20 -24.04 20.93 -42.34
N GLN A 21 -24.98 21.08 -41.40
CA GLN A 21 -24.72 21.15 -39.97
C GLN A 21 -24.62 19.77 -39.29
N ILE A 22 -24.86 18.68 -40.02
CA ILE A 22 -24.67 17.32 -39.50
C ILE A 22 -23.17 17.08 -39.31
N ILE A 23 -22.71 17.25 -38.08
CA ILE A 23 -21.34 16.91 -37.68
C ILE A 23 -21.34 15.42 -37.32
N ALA A 24 -20.60 14.63 -38.10
CA ALA A 24 -20.30 13.27 -37.71
C ALA A 24 -19.44 13.30 -36.44
N GLU A 25 -19.85 12.59 -35.39
CA GLU A 25 -19.01 12.41 -34.22
C GLU A 25 -17.67 11.76 -34.65
N PRO A 26 -16.53 12.21 -34.08
CA PRO A 26 -15.24 11.66 -34.42
C PRO A 26 -15.24 10.14 -34.22
N LEU A 27 -14.73 9.40 -35.20
CA LEU A 27 -14.63 7.96 -35.13
C LEU A 27 -13.69 7.56 -33.98
N VAL A 28 -14.26 6.93 -32.96
CA VAL A 28 -13.48 6.34 -31.87
C VAL A 28 -12.54 5.27 -32.46
N PRO A 29 -11.26 5.19 -32.06
CA PRO A 29 -10.33 4.21 -32.61
C PRO A 29 -10.85 2.77 -32.45
N ILE A 30 -11.15 2.11 -33.56
CA ILE A 30 -11.75 0.75 -33.60
C ILE A 30 -10.77 -0.29 -33.02
N GLN A 31 -9.46 -0.02 -33.09
CA GLN A 31 -8.40 -0.81 -32.48
C GLN A 31 -7.35 0.14 -31.89
N SER A 32 -7.20 0.11 -30.58
CA SER A 32 -6.07 0.73 -29.90
C SER A 32 -5.47 -0.23 -28.89
N SER A 33 -4.17 -0.06 -28.66
CA SER A 33 -3.42 -0.81 -27.66
C SER A 33 -3.37 -0.12 -26.29
N THR A 34 -3.90 1.11 -26.18
CA THR A 34 -3.86 1.90 -24.94
C THR A 34 -5.12 2.76 -24.72
N LEU A 35 -5.52 2.92 -23.46
CA LEU A 35 -6.62 3.78 -23.03
C LEU A 35 -6.36 5.24 -23.38
N ARG A 36 -5.09 5.63 -23.54
CA ARG A 36 -4.70 7.00 -23.89
C ARG A 36 -5.36 7.46 -25.18
N ASP A 37 -5.48 6.57 -26.16
CA ASP A 37 -6.06 6.90 -27.46
C ASP A 37 -7.58 7.14 -27.39
N TYR A 38 -8.22 6.70 -26.29
CA TYR A 38 -9.64 6.89 -26.02
C TYR A 38 -9.93 8.08 -25.09
N VAL A 39 -8.91 8.71 -24.48
CA VAL A 39 -9.11 9.80 -23.50
C VAL A 39 -9.80 10.99 -24.15
N ASP A 40 -9.33 11.43 -25.32
CA ASP A 40 -9.89 12.58 -26.04
C ASP A 40 -11.32 12.32 -26.58
N HIS A 41 -11.79 11.08 -26.48
CA HIS A 41 -13.09 10.63 -26.97
C HIS A 41 -14.02 10.14 -25.85
N SER A 42 -13.59 10.24 -24.59
CA SER A 42 -14.36 9.76 -23.43
C SER A 42 -14.27 10.73 -22.27
N GLU A 43 -15.36 11.46 -22.03
CA GLU A 43 -15.48 12.40 -20.91
C GLU A 43 -15.18 11.72 -19.56
N THR A 44 -15.58 10.46 -19.38
CA THR A 44 -15.25 9.67 -18.18
C THR A 44 -13.75 9.51 -18.01
N LEU A 45 -13.02 9.11 -19.05
CA LEU A 45 -11.58 8.90 -18.97
C LEU A 45 -10.84 10.23 -18.75
N GLU A 46 -11.25 11.31 -19.43
CA GLU A 46 -10.70 12.65 -19.24
C GLU A 46 -10.85 13.11 -17.79
N LYS A 47 -12.06 13.01 -17.21
CA LYS A 47 -12.31 13.37 -15.80
C LYS A 47 -11.50 12.50 -14.84
N LEU A 48 -11.34 11.20 -15.11
CA LEU A 48 -10.49 10.31 -14.29
C LEU A 48 -9.02 10.74 -14.35
N VAL A 49 -8.52 11.17 -15.51
CA VAL A 49 -7.17 11.72 -15.65
C VAL A 49 -7.01 13.02 -14.85
N HIS A 50 -8.00 13.93 -14.90
CA HIS A 50 -7.99 15.15 -14.08
C HIS A 50 -7.99 14.87 -12.57
N LEU A 51 -8.62 13.77 -12.13
CA LEU A 51 -8.56 13.30 -10.75
C LEU A 51 -7.20 12.68 -10.37
N GLY A 52 -6.26 12.56 -11.31
CA GLY A 52 -4.93 11.99 -11.09
C GLY A 52 -4.89 10.46 -11.18
N VAL A 53 -5.81 9.84 -11.93
CA VAL A 53 -5.76 8.40 -12.21
C VAL A 53 -4.71 8.13 -13.28
N ASP A 54 -3.73 7.26 -12.98
CA ASP A 54 -2.74 6.79 -13.94
C ASP A 54 -3.32 5.61 -14.73
N LEU A 55 -3.95 5.94 -15.88
CA LEU A 55 -4.56 4.96 -16.77
C LEU A 55 -3.57 3.89 -17.23
N SER A 56 -2.30 4.24 -17.46
CA SER A 56 -1.27 3.28 -17.90
C SER A 56 -1.04 2.15 -16.87
N GLN A 57 -1.24 2.45 -15.59
CA GLN A 57 -1.13 1.45 -14.52
C GLN A 57 -2.43 0.67 -14.35
N VAL A 58 -3.56 1.32 -14.63
CA VAL A 58 -4.88 0.67 -14.62
C VAL A 58 -4.96 -0.40 -15.71
N GLU A 59 -4.46 -0.13 -16.92
CA GLU A 59 -4.49 -1.07 -18.04
C GLU A 59 -3.72 -2.37 -17.81
N LYS A 60 -2.65 -2.30 -17.02
CA LYS A 60 -1.88 -3.49 -16.62
C LYS A 60 -2.70 -4.45 -15.76
N ARG A 61 -3.88 -4.04 -15.30
CA ARG A 61 -4.79 -4.85 -14.49
C ARG A 61 -5.82 -5.51 -15.39
N GLN A 62 -6.02 -6.81 -15.16
CA GLN A 62 -6.93 -7.64 -15.93
C GLN A 62 -8.34 -7.01 -15.99
N LYS A 63 -8.83 -6.76 -17.20
CA LYS A 63 -10.17 -6.20 -17.50
C LYS A 63 -10.45 -4.80 -16.93
N ALA A 64 -9.50 -4.14 -16.29
CA ALA A 64 -9.76 -2.83 -15.70
C ALA A 64 -9.94 -1.74 -16.74
N GLY A 65 -9.18 -1.76 -17.84
CA GLY A 65 -9.37 -0.80 -18.93
C GLY A 65 -10.73 -0.96 -19.60
N GLN A 66 -11.13 -2.20 -19.90
CA GLN A 66 -12.46 -2.49 -20.44
C GLN A 66 -13.58 -2.02 -19.50
N LEU A 67 -13.42 -2.20 -18.19
CA LEU A 67 -14.36 -1.68 -17.21
C LEU A 67 -14.48 -0.16 -17.34
N LEU A 68 -13.38 0.58 -17.34
CA LEU A 68 -13.42 2.05 -17.41
C LEU A 68 -14.11 2.57 -18.67
N LEU A 69 -13.92 1.90 -19.80
CA LEU A 69 -14.58 2.26 -21.07
C LEU A 69 -16.11 2.08 -21.05
N THR A 70 -16.64 1.26 -20.13
CA THR A 70 -18.08 0.98 -20.04
C THR A 70 -18.81 1.86 -19.03
N LEU A 71 -18.08 2.69 -18.25
CA LEU A 71 -18.66 3.47 -17.17
C LEU A 71 -19.03 4.88 -17.64
N ASP A 72 -20.19 5.34 -17.18
CA ASP A 72 -20.57 6.74 -17.28
C ASP A 72 -20.14 7.50 -16.02
N PHE A 73 -19.58 8.70 -16.19
CA PHE A 73 -19.02 9.45 -15.07
C PHE A 73 -20.11 9.88 -14.07
N GLU A 74 -21.23 10.42 -14.53
CA GLU A 74 -22.27 10.97 -13.67
C GLU A 74 -23.08 9.86 -13.00
N LYS A 75 -23.40 8.79 -13.74
CA LYS A 75 -24.23 7.67 -13.28
C LYS A 75 -23.47 6.65 -12.43
N ASP A 76 -22.22 6.35 -12.79
CA ASP A 76 -21.48 5.24 -12.20
C ASP A 76 -20.32 5.70 -11.32
N VAL A 77 -19.52 6.65 -11.78
CA VAL A 77 -18.27 7.04 -11.08
C VAL A 77 -18.55 8.00 -9.92
N LYS A 78 -19.33 9.05 -10.14
CA LYS A 78 -19.53 10.16 -9.19
C LYS A 78 -20.07 9.70 -7.83
N LYS A 79 -21.04 8.79 -7.81
CA LYS A 79 -21.60 8.23 -6.56
C LYS A 79 -20.54 7.52 -5.72
N ILE A 80 -19.62 6.79 -6.36
CA ILE A 80 -18.53 6.08 -5.68
C ILE A 80 -17.48 7.07 -5.17
N LEU A 81 -17.18 8.14 -5.92
CA LEU A 81 -16.28 9.20 -5.46
C LEU A 81 -16.82 9.91 -4.22
N LEU A 82 -18.12 10.27 -4.22
CA LEU A 82 -18.78 10.89 -3.08
C LEU A 82 -18.77 9.96 -1.87
N PHE A 83 -19.08 8.67 -2.06
CA PHE A 83 -18.98 7.67 -1.00
C PHE A 83 -17.56 7.58 -0.42
N LEU A 84 -16.52 7.53 -1.26
CA LEU A 84 -15.14 7.47 -0.78
C LEU A 84 -14.77 8.72 0.02
N LYS A 85 -15.25 9.89 -0.40
CA LYS A 85 -15.09 11.15 0.33
C LYS A 85 -15.79 11.12 1.69
N ASP A 86 -17.03 10.61 1.75
CA ASP A 86 -17.80 10.46 2.99
C ASP A 86 -17.17 9.47 3.97
N VAL A 87 -16.50 8.44 3.45
CA VAL A 87 -15.68 7.51 4.25
C VAL A 87 -14.41 8.18 4.78
N GLY A 88 -13.95 9.26 4.15
CA GLY A 88 -12.79 10.06 4.55
C GLY A 88 -11.55 9.89 3.67
N VAL A 89 -11.70 9.45 2.42
CA VAL A 89 -10.63 9.50 1.42
C VAL A 89 -10.53 10.94 0.91
N GLU A 90 -9.34 11.53 1.01
CA GLU A 90 -9.11 12.92 0.60
C GLU A 90 -9.10 13.07 -0.93
N ASP A 91 -9.44 14.27 -1.43
CA ASP A 91 -9.55 14.53 -2.88
C ASP A 91 -8.22 14.22 -3.61
N ASN A 92 -7.07 14.56 -3.00
CA ASN A 92 -5.73 14.25 -3.53
C ASN A 92 -5.36 12.75 -3.49
N GLN A 93 -6.14 11.91 -2.79
CA GLN A 93 -5.94 10.47 -2.68
C GLN A 93 -6.82 9.68 -3.65
N LEU A 94 -7.88 10.27 -4.20
CA LEU A 94 -8.83 9.60 -5.09
C LEU A 94 -8.16 9.04 -6.36
N GLY A 95 -7.36 9.84 -7.06
CA GLY A 95 -6.58 9.38 -8.23
C GLY A 95 -5.65 8.20 -7.92
N PRO A 96 -4.73 8.34 -6.94
CA PRO A 96 -3.87 7.23 -6.50
C PRO A 96 -4.62 6.01 -5.95
N PHE A 97 -5.82 6.20 -5.40
CA PHE A 97 -6.69 5.13 -4.92
C PHE A 97 -7.27 4.33 -6.10
N LEU A 98 -7.89 5.01 -7.07
CA LEU A 98 -8.48 4.39 -8.26
C LEU A 98 -7.42 3.77 -9.19
N THR A 99 -6.24 4.39 -9.29
CA THR A 99 -5.08 3.80 -9.98
C THR A 99 -4.72 2.41 -9.41
N LYS A 100 -4.84 2.25 -8.10
CA LYS A 100 -4.57 0.98 -7.42
C LYS A 100 -5.74 0.02 -7.52
N ASN A 101 -6.97 0.51 -7.34
CA ASN A 101 -8.18 -0.32 -7.38
C ASN A 101 -9.31 0.36 -8.17
N PRO A 102 -9.33 0.20 -9.50
CA PRO A 102 -10.39 0.74 -10.34
C PRO A 102 -11.70 -0.07 -10.22
N TYR A 103 -11.63 -1.33 -9.78
CA TYR A 103 -12.78 -2.24 -9.71
C TYR A 103 -13.86 -1.80 -8.72
N ILE A 104 -13.51 -0.92 -7.77
CA ILE A 104 -14.48 -0.36 -6.83
C ILE A 104 -15.58 0.47 -7.53
N LEU A 105 -15.30 0.99 -8.73
CA LEU A 105 -16.29 1.72 -9.53
C LEU A 105 -17.41 0.80 -10.06
N ALA A 106 -17.19 -0.51 -10.07
CA ALA A 106 -18.17 -1.51 -10.48
C ALA A 106 -18.95 -2.11 -9.29
N GLU A 107 -18.62 -1.73 -8.06
CA GLU A 107 -19.30 -2.25 -6.88
C GLU A 107 -20.63 -1.52 -6.63
N ASP A 108 -21.57 -2.27 -6.06
CA ASP A 108 -22.80 -1.70 -5.55
C ASP A 108 -22.56 -0.82 -4.31
N LEU A 109 -23.22 0.33 -4.27
CA LEU A 109 -23.01 1.32 -3.21
C LEU A 109 -23.51 0.80 -1.85
N GLU A 110 -24.68 0.14 -1.80
CA GLU A 110 -25.22 -0.42 -0.56
C GLU A 110 -24.31 -1.52 0.01
N ALA A 111 -23.70 -2.32 -0.86
CA ALA A 111 -22.71 -3.31 -0.47
C ALA A 111 -21.46 -2.66 0.15
N LEU A 112 -20.96 -1.56 -0.42
CA LEU A 112 -19.82 -0.81 0.13
C LEU A 112 -20.16 -0.19 1.50
N GLU A 113 -21.34 0.41 1.64
CA GLU A 113 -21.84 0.95 2.89
C GLU A 113 -21.98 -0.13 3.96
N THR A 114 -22.50 -1.30 3.60
CA THR A 114 -22.61 -2.47 4.49
C THR A 114 -21.23 -2.91 5.01
N ARG A 115 -20.21 -2.91 4.15
CA ARG A 115 -18.83 -3.27 4.54
C ARG A 115 -18.24 -2.21 5.49
N VAL A 116 -18.53 -0.93 5.28
CA VAL A 116 -18.15 0.14 6.21
C VAL A 116 -18.89 0.05 7.55
N ALA A 117 -20.20 -0.24 7.52
CA ALA A 117 -21.01 -0.45 8.72
C ALA A 117 -20.50 -1.63 9.56
N TYR A 118 -20.06 -2.70 8.91
CA TYR A 118 -19.39 -3.80 9.58
C TYR A 118 -18.09 -3.37 10.29
N LEU A 119 -17.23 -2.57 9.65
CA LEU A 119 -16.03 -2.06 10.32
C LEU A 119 -16.40 -1.20 11.55
N LYS A 120 -17.45 -0.37 11.45
CA LYS A 120 -17.97 0.39 12.59
C LYS A 120 -18.49 -0.55 13.71
N SER A 121 -19.15 -1.66 13.37
CA SER A 121 -19.64 -2.64 14.36
C SER A 121 -18.50 -3.34 15.11
N LYS A 122 -17.33 -3.54 14.46
CA LYS A 122 -16.07 -3.98 15.08
C LYS A 122 -15.32 -2.87 15.85
N LYS A 123 -16.01 -1.75 16.11
CA LYS A 123 -15.56 -0.60 16.89
C LYS A 123 -14.36 0.13 16.27
N PHE A 124 -14.14 0.03 14.96
CA PHE A 124 -13.16 0.91 14.30
C PHE A 124 -13.73 2.33 14.25
N GLY A 125 -12.92 3.31 14.64
CA GLY A 125 -13.27 4.73 14.60
C GLY A 125 -13.37 5.23 13.16
N LYS A 126 -14.07 6.36 12.95
CA LYS A 126 -14.23 6.95 11.61
C LYS A 126 -12.88 7.26 10.95
N SER A 127 -11.95 7.88 11.69
CA SER A 127 -10.60 8.18 11.20
C SER A 127 -9.77 6.93 10.93
N GLU A 128 -9.92 5.88 11.74
CA GLU A 128 -9.26 4.59 11.53
C GLU A 128 -9.75 3.92 10.24
N ILE A 129 -11.06 3.94 9.99
CA ILE A 129 -11.66 3.42 8.76
C ILE A 129 -11.17 4.21 7.55
N ALA A 130 -11.20 5.54 7.60
CA ALA A 130 -10.69 6.42 6.55
C ALA A 130 -9.23 6.07 6.20
N GLN A 131 -8.38 5.94 7.22
CA GLN A 131 -6.98 5.54 7.05
C GLN A 131 -6.84 4.14 6.44
N MET A 132 -7.67 3.18 6.89
CA MET A 132 -7.64 1.80 6.41
C MET A 132 -8.02 1.70 4.94
N VAL A 133 -9.13 2.34 4.54
CA VAL A 133 -9.63 2.35 3.17
C VAL A 133 -8.63 3.04 2.25
N SER A 134 -8.15 4.23 2.62
CA SER A 134 -7.18 5.00 1.81
C SER A 134 -5.86 4.24 1.57
N ARG A 135 -5.37 3.49 2.57
CA ARG A 135 -4.07 2.78 2.49
C ARG A 135 -4.18 1.36 1.93
N ALA A 136 -5.37 0.77 1.91
CA ALA A 136 -5.67 -0.51 1.28
C ALA A 136 -6.92 -0.39 0.37
N PRO A 137 -6.76 0.10 -0.87
CA PRO A 137 -7.88 0.37 -1.77
C PRO A 137 -8.78 -0.83 -2.09
N TYR A 138 -8.28 -2.06 -1.93
CA TYR A 138 -9.02 -3.30 -2.11
C TYR A 138 -9.85 -3.73 -0.89
N LEU A 139 -9.73 -3.03 0.25
CA LEU A 139 -10.33 -3.45 1.53
C LEU A 139 -11.85 -3.62 1.41
N LEU A 140 -12.50 -2.66 0.75
CA LEU A 140 -13.94 -2.66 0.58
C LEU A 140 -14.40 -3.57 -0.56
N LEU A 141 -13.54 -4.30 -1.27
CA LEU A 141 -13.98 -5.38 -2.19
C LEU A 141 -14.19 -6.71 -1.47
N PHE A 142 -13.86 -6.78 -0.19
CA PHE A 142 -13.99 -8.02 0.57
C PHE A 142 -15.37 -8.04 1.21
N SER A 143 -16.07 -9.18 1.07
CA SER A 143 -17.33 -9.40 1.77
C SER A 143 -17.14 -9.27 3.29
N VAL A 144 -18.23 -8.97 3.99
CA VAL A 144 -18.26 -8.91 5.46
C VAL A 144 -17.68 -10.19 6.07
N GLU A 145 -18.10 -11.35 5.57
CA GLU A 145 -17.59 -12.65 5.99
C GLU A 145 -16.07 -12.76 5.80
N ARG A 146 -15.56 -12.37 4.62
CA ARG A 146 -14.13 -12.43 4.33
C ARG A 146 -13.31 -11.48 5.20
N LEU A 147 -13.84 -10.30 5.51
CA LEU A 147 -13.22 -9.36 6.44
C LEU A 147 -13.19 -9.94 7.87
N ASP A 148 -14.28 -10.57 8.31
CA ASP A 148 -14.38 -11.19 9.64
C ASP A 148 -13.40 -12.34 9.82
N ASN A 149 -13.37 -13.25 8.84
CA ASN A 149 -12.42 -14.36 8.80
C ASN A 149 -10.97 -13.87 8.87
N ARG A 150 -10.65 -12.75 8.24
CA ARG A 150 -9.29 -12.18 8.24
C ARG A 150 -8.93 -11.49 9.55
N LEU A 151 -9.85 -10.76 10.15
CA LEU A 151 -9.66 -10.21 11.49
C LEU A 151 -9.48 -11.33 12.52
N GLY A 152 -10.29 -12.40 12.42
CA GLY A 152 -10.17 -13.61 13.22
C GLY A 152 -8.81 -14.30 13.02
N PHE A 153 -8.37 -14.47 11.78
CA PHE A 153 -7.06 -15.02 11.45
C PHE A 153 -5.92 -14.25 12.15
N PHE A 154 -5.82 -12.94 11.98
CA PHE A 154 -4.72 -12.17 12.60
C PHE A 154 -4.79 -12.15 14.12
N LYS A 155 -5.98 -12.21 14.72
CA LYS A 155 -6.13 -12.34 16.17
C LYS A 155 -5.55 -13.68 16.65
N ASN A 156 -5.97 -14.78 16.02
CA ASN A 156 -5.64 -16.13 16.47
C ASN A 156 -4.18 -16.49 16.17
N GLU A 157 -3.73 -16.22 14.95
CA GLU A 157 -2.39 -16.57 14.48
C GLU A 157 -1.32 -15.84 15.29
N LEU A 158 -1.49 -14.52 15.50
CA LEU A 158 -0.55 -13.71 16.25
C LEU A 158 -0.70 -13.86 17.78
N GLY A 159 -1.84 -14.35 18.27
CA GLY A 159 -2.13 -14.43 19.71
C GLY A 159 -2.09 -13.07 20.41
N LEU A 160 -2.42 -11.98 19.69
CA LEU A 160 -2.47 -10.63 20.23
C LEU A 160 -3.85 -10.35 20.86
N SER A 161 -3.88 -9.42 21.83
CA SER A 161 -5.14 -8.88 22.33
C SER A 161 -5.94 -8.21 21.20
N VAL A 162 -7.26 -8.18 21.30
CA VAL A 162 -8.15 -7.54 20.31
C VAL A 162 -7.71 -6.11 19.97
N LYS A 163 -7.36 -5.30 20.98
CA LYS A 163 -6.86 -3.94 20.79
C LYS A 163 -5.58 -3.92 19.93
N LYS A 164 -4.55 -4.69 20.33
CA LYS A 164 -3.29 -4.79 19.57
C LYS A 164 -3.49 -5.30 18.13
N THR A 165 -4.41 -6.24 17.91
CA THR A 165 -4.75 -6.72 16.56
C THR A 165 -5.36 -5.59 15.73
N LYS A 166 -6.28 -4.81 16.30
CA LYS A 166 -6.84 -3.62 15.64
C LYS A 166 -5.76 -2.59 15.31
N ASP A 167 -4.93 -2.21 16.28
CA ASP A 167 -3.82 -1.26 16.07
C ASP A 167 -2.88 -1.73 14.94
N LEU A 168 -2.65 -3.04 14.83
CA LEU A 168 -1.81 -3.63 13.80
C LEU A 168 -2.45 -3.52 12.41
N VAL A 169 -3.73 -3.86 12.25
CA VAL A 169 -4.42 -3.76 10.95
C VAL A 169 -4.71 -2.31 10.56
N ILE A 170 -4.85 -1.39 11.51
CA ILE A 170 -4.94 0.06 11.21
C ILE A 170 -3.59 0.58 10.68
N ARG A 171 -2.48 0.18 11.32
CA ARG A 171 -1.13 0.60 10.89
C ARG A 171 -0.69 -0.04 9.58
N LEU A 172 -1.12 -1.27 9.27
CA LEU A 172 -0.85 -1.95 8.01
C LEU A 172 -2.12 -2.61 7.41
N PRO A 173 -3.05 -1.83 6.85
CA PRO A 173 -4.37 -2.33 6.39
C PRO A 173 -4.28 -3.35 5.27
N ARG A 174 -3.20 -3.32 4.49
CA ARG A 174 -2.94 -4.27 3.39
C ARG A 174 -2.78 -5.72 3.87
N LEU A 175 -2.56 -5.95 5.16
CA LEU A 175 -2.62 -7.29 5.75
C LEU A 175 -4.00 -7.94 5.54
N LEU A 176 -5.07 -7.15 5.61
CA LEU A 176 -6.43 -7.63 5.38
C LEU A 176 -6.72 -7.90 3.91
N THR A 177 -6.00 -7.30 2.96
CA THR A 177 -6.25 -7.50 1.53
C THR A 177 -5.27 -8.46 0.86
N GLY A 178 -4.15 -8.77 1.51
CA GLY A 178 -3.08 -9.61 0.97
C GLY A 178 -3.33 -11.11 1.07
N LYS A 179 -2.40 -11.90 0.53
CA LYS A 179 -2.34 -13.36 0.74
C LYS A 179 -1.99 -13.66 2.21
N LEU A 180 -2.59 -14.71 2.78
CA LEU A 180 -2.35 -15.08 4.18
C LEU A 180 -1.21 -16.09 4.34
N GLU A 181 -0.89 -16.82 3.27
CA GLU A 181 0.16 -17.84 3.25
C GLU A 181 1.53 -17.25 3.59
N PRO A 182 1.98 -16.11 3.00
CA PRO A 182 3.27 -15.51 3.37
C PRO A 182 3.35 -15.10 4.84
N VAL A 183 2.21 -14.76 5.46
CA VAL A 183 2.13 -14.40 6.88
C VAL A 183 2.44 -15.61 7.74
N LYS A 184 1.75 -16.74 7.50
CA LYS A 184 1.97 -17.99 8.23
C LYS A 184 3.41 -18.48 8.07
N GLU A 185 3.91 -18.47 6.85
CA GLU A 185 5.26 -18.92 6.56
C GLU A 185 6.31 -18.02 7.23
N ASN A 186 6.15 -16.70 7.22
CA ASN A 186 7.09 -15.79 7.89
C ASN A 186 7.08 -15.95 9.42
N LEU A 187 5.92 -16.26 10.02
CA LEU A 187 5.85 -16.58 11.44
C LEU A 187 6.61 -17.87 11.77
N GLN A 188 6.46 -18.90 10.92
CA GLN A 188 7.23 -20.15 11.05
C GLN A 188 8.72 -19.91 10.86
N VAL A 189 9.14 -19.11 9.87
CA VAL A 189 10.54 -18.72 9.69
C VAL A 189 11.07 -18.05 10.96
N CYS A 190 10.36 -17.07 11.51
CA CYS A 190 10.78 -16.37 12.72
C CYS A 190 10.95 -17.32 13.92
N GLN A 191 10.05 -18.30 14.05
CA GLN A 191 10.05 -19.22 15.19
C GLN A 191 11.08 -20.35 15.04
N ILE A 192 11.07 -21.04 13.90
CA ILE A 192 11.81 -22.28 13.69
C ILE A 192 13.22 -21.99 13.19
N GLU A 193 13.37 -21.09 12.20
CA GLU A 193 14.64 -20.84 11.55
C GLU A 193 15.44 -19.73 12.23
N LEU A 194 14.77 -18.67 12.71
CA LEU A 194 15.44 -17.56 13.40
C LEU A 194 15.47 -17.76 14.93
N GLY A 195 14.75 -18.75 15.46
CA GLY A 195 14.78 -19.11 16.87
C GLY A 195 14.12 -18.11 17.83
N PHE A 196 13.28 -17.19 17.35
CA PHE A 196 12.54 -16.29 18.25
C PHE A 196 11.44 -17.04 19.01
N GLN A 197 11.29 -16.69 20.29
CA GLN A 197 10.18 -17.17 21.11
C GLN A 197 8.86 -16.51 20.71
N ARG A 198 7.72 -17.15 21.04
CA ARG A 198 6.39 -16.67 20.65
C ARG A 198 6.09 -15.25 21.15
N ASN A 199 6.45 -14.94 22.39
CA ASN A 199 6.33 -13.61 22.99
C ASN A 199 7.21 -12.57 22.28
N GLU A 200 8.42 -12.94 21.87
CA GLU A 200 9.33 -12.07 21.11
C GLU A 200 8.74 -11.76 19.72
N ILE A 201 8.25 -12.78 19.01
CA ILE A 201 7.58 -12.62 17.72
C ILE A 201 6.38 -11.68 17.85
N GLN A 202 5.56 -11.83 18.89
CA GLN A 202 4.44 -10.92 19.15
C GLN A 202 4.88 -9.46 19.30
N GLN A 203 5.98 -9.21 20.02
CA GLN A 203 6.53 -7.87 20.17
C GLN A 203 7.10 -7.33 18.85
N ILE A 204 7.86 -8.15 18.12
CA ILE A 204 8.46 -7.80 16.82
C ILE A 204 7.36 -7.45 15.83
N VAL A 205 6.34 -8.29 15.68
CA VAL A 205 5.22 -8.09 14.76
C VAL A 205 4.39 -6.87 15.15
N TYR A 206 4.15 -6.65 16.45
CA TYR A 206 3.41 -5.48 16.90
C TYR A 206 4.17 -4.16 16.64
N LYS A 207 5.49 -4.13 16.78
CA LYS A 207 6.31 -2.94 16.49
C LYS A 207 6.57 -2.76 14.99
N THR A 208 6.82 -3.86 14.28
CA THR A 208 7.21 -3.90 12.86
C THR A 208 6.34 -4.89 12.07
N PRO A 209 5.07 -4.56 11.77
CA PRO A 209 4.15 -5.48 11.09
C PRO A 209 4.60 -5.92 9.68
N LYS A 210 5.47 -5.13 9.02
CA LYS A 210 5.99 -5.42 7.69
C LYS A 210 6.79 -6.73 7.62
N ILE A 211 7.27 -7.24 8.75
CA ILE A 211 7.97 -8.53 8.81
C ILE A 211 7.06 -9.68 8.34
N LEU A 212 5.75 -9.57 8.58
CA LEU A 212 4.77 -10.60 8.20
C LEU A 212 4.67 -10.82 6.69
N THR A 213 5.03 -9.81 5.89
CA THR A 213 4.97 -9.88 4.43
C THR A 213 6.33 -9.64 3.79
N ALA A 214 7.42 -9.75 4.55
CA ALA A 214 8.77 -9.60 4.04
C ALA A 214 9.17 -10.80 3.17
N SER A 215 10.09 -10.58 2.24
CA SER A 215 10.78 -11.69 1.56
C SER A 215 11.53 -12.54 2.58
N LYS A 216 11.27 -13.86 2.59
CA LYS A 216 11.95 -14.83 3.45
C LYS A 216 13.47 -14.77 3.29
N LYS A 217 13.96 -14.71 2.05
CA LYS A 217 15.39 -14.61 1.74
C LYS A 217 15.99 -13.36 2.40
N ARG A 218 15.36 -12.20 2.21
CA ARG A 218 15.83 -10.94 2.81
C ARG A 218 15.82 -11.02 4.33
N LEU A 219 14.77 -11.58 4.92
CA LEU A 219 14.62 -11.72 6.37
C LEU A 219 15.73 -12.60 6.96
N LYS A 220 15.95 -13.79 6.39
CA LYS A 220 17.00 -14.72 6.82
C LYS A 220 18.40 -14.11 6.68
N GLN A 221 18.72 -13.50 5.55
CA GLN A 221 20.02 -12.86 5.34
C GLN A 221 20.26 -11.70 6.32
N THR A 222 19.21 -10.95 6.65
CA THR A 222 19.31 -9.86 7.62
C THR A 222 19.51 -10.39 9.04
N PHE A 223 18.77 -11.43 9.42
CA PHE A 223 18.95 -12.08 10.72
C PHE A 223 20.33 -12.71 10.86
N ASP A 224 20.78 -13.47 9.86
CA ASP A 224 22.09 -14.12 9.85
C ASP A 224 23.22 -13.10 10.07
N TYR A 225 23.19 -11.98 9.36
CA TYR A 225 24.20 -10.94 9.54
C TYR A 225 24.13 -10.29 10.94
N LEU A 226 22.92 -9.96 11.42
CA LEU A 226 22.76 -9.32 12.73
C LEU A 226 23.13 -10.28 13.88
N HIS A 227 22.68 -11.53 13.84
CA HIS A 227 22.83 -12.46 14.95
C HIS A 227 24.17 -13.19 14.89
N ASN A 228 24.52 -13.79 13.75
CA ASN A 228 25.68 -14.67 13.64
C ASN A 228 26.97 -13.90 13.37
N ILE A 229 26.91 -12.81 12.58
CA ILE A 229 28.11 -12.01 12.25
C ILE A 229 28.32 -10.89 13.27
N MET A 230 27.29 -10.09 13.57
CA MET A 230 27.40 -8.98 14.53
C MET A 230 27.24 -9.42 16.00
N GLY A 231 26.89 -10.69 16.26
CA GLY A 231 26.74 -11.22 17.62
C GLY A 231 25.54 -10.66 18.40
N ILE A 232 24.56 -10.06 17.72
CA ILE A 232 23.43 -9.39 18.39
C ILE A 232 22.46 -10.44 18.98
N PRO A 233 22.18 -10.43 20.29
CA PRO A 233 21.28 -11.40 20.89
C PRO A 233 19.80 -11.14 20.56
N HIS A 234 18.96 -12.19 20.59
CA HIS A 234 17.53 -12.12 20.25
C HIS A 234 16.78 -11.01 20.96
N HIS A 235 16.98 -10.85 22.27
CA HIS A 235 16.29 -9.82 23.06
C HIS A 235 16.57 -8.40 22.54
N MET A 236 17.76 -8.13 21.97
CA MET A 236 18.09 -6.85 21.34
C MET A 236 17.39 -6.69 20.00
N LEU A 237 17.27 -7.76 19.20
CA LEU A 237 16.50 -7.75 17.95
C LEU A 237 14.99 -7.57 18.21
N THR A 238 14.48 -8.11 19.31
CA THR A 238 13.11 -7.90 19.80
C THR A 238 12.90 -6.47 20.32
N ARG A 239 13.92 -5.88 20.94
CA ARG A 239 13.90 -4.48 21.38
C ARG A 239 13.88 -3.52 20.20
N PHE A 240 14.69 -3.78 19.17
CA PHE A 240 14.90 -2.95 17.98
C PHE A 240 14.50 -3.65 16.66
N PRO A 241 13.22 -4.07 16.49
CA PRO A 241 12.81 -4.84 15.31
C PRO A 241 12.79 -4.02 14.01
N GLN A 242 12.95 -2.70 14.07
CA GLN A 242 13.07 -1.84 12.89
C GLN A 242 14.28 -2.17 12.02
N VAL A 243 15.30 -2.85 12.56
CA VAL A 243 16.45 -3.33 11.77
C VAL A 243 16.03 -4.22 10.60
N PHE A 244 14.96 -5.01 10.74
CA PHE A 244 14.43 -5.86 9.67
C PHE A 244 13.73 -5.08 8.54
N ASN A 245 13.42 -3.80 8.74
CA ASN A 245 12.94 -2.90 7.68
C ASN A 245 14.08 -2.25 6.88
N SER A 246 15.30 -2.29 7.39
CA SER A 246 16.44 -1.63 6.77
C SER A 246 17.02 -2.45 5.63
N LYS A 247 17.71 -1.78 4.70
CA LYS A 247 18.47 -2.47 3.64
C LYS A 247 19.67 -3.16 4.29
N LEU A 248 19.85 -4.45 4.00
CA LEU A 248 20.99 -5.21 4.52
C LEU A 248 22.33 -4.55 4.18
N LEU A 249 22.47 -4.02 2.96
CA LEU A 249 23.67 -3.32 2.52
C LEU A 249 24.08 -2.20 3.51
N ARG A 250 23.14 -1.33 3.87
CA ARG A 250 23.37 -0.24 4.84
C ARG A 250 23.86 -0.76 6.20
N ILE A 251 23.27 -1.87 6.68
CA ILE A 251 23.70 -2.49 7.95
C ILE A 251 25.14 -2.99 7.83
N ARG A 252 25.45 -3.69 6.72
CA ARG A 252 26.78 -4.25 6.46
C ARG A 252 27.85 -3.17 6.39
N GLU A 253 27.64 -2.19 5.51
CA GLU A 253 28.57 -1.07 5.29
C GLU A 253 28.92 -0.36 6.59
N ARG A 254 27.89 -0.02 7.39
CA ARG A 254 28.08 0.68 8.66
C ARG A 254 28.72 -0.20 9.74
N HIS A 255 28.31 -1.46 9.84
CA HIS A 255 28.92 -2.40 10.78
C HIS A 255 30.39 -2.62 10.45
N MET A 256 30.72 -2.90 9.19
CA MET A 256 32.09 -3.14 8.74
C MET A 256 32.97 -1.92 8.95
N PHE A 257 32.45 -0.71 8.71
CA PHE A 257 33.20 0.52 8.97
C PHE A 257 33.45 0.73 10.47
N LEU A 258 32.44 0.52 11.32
CA LEU A 258 32.63 0.58 12.77
C LEU A 258 33.60 -0.50 13.26
N ALA A 259 33.57 -1.70 12.69
CA ALA A 259 34.50 -2.77 13.02
C ALA A 259 35.93 -2.41 12.62
N PHE A 260 36.12 -1.85 11.41
CA PHE A 260 37.41 -1.34 10.93
C PHE A 260 38.00 -0.27 11.87
N LEU A 261 37.15 0.61 12.39
CA LEU A 261 37.55 1.64 13.35
C LEU A 261 37.69 1.14 14.81
N GLY A 262 37.43 -0.14 15.08
CA GLY A 262 37.43 -0.69 16.44
C GLY A 262 36.31 -0.15 17.34
N ARG A 263 35.22 0.35 16.75
CA ARG A 263 34.08 0.99 17.42
C ARG A 263 32.78 0.19 17.37
N ALA A 264 32.79 -1.02 16.80
CA ALA A 264 31.61 -1.88 16.75
C ALA A 264 31.26 -2.45 18.15
N GLN A 265 30.59 -1.64 18.98
CA GLN A 265 30.11 -2.01 20.30
C GLN A 265 28.58 -1.93 20.36
N TYR A 266 27.93 -3.09 20.49
CA TYR A 266 26.46 -3.21 20.49
C TYR A 266 25.88 -3.73 21.81
N ASP A 267 26.71 -3.95 22.83
CA ASP A 267 26.31 -4.31 24.18
C ASP A 267 25.98 -3.04 24.99
N PRO A 268 24.72 -2.86 25.45
CA PRO A 268 24.33 -1.70 26.25
C PRO A 268 25.01 -1.64 27.63
N ALA A 269 25.64 -2.72 28.09
CA ALA A 269 26.40 -2.73 29.35
C ALA A 269 27.82 -2.16 29.22
N GLN A 270 28.30 -1.95 27.98
CA GLN A 270 29.68 -1.54 27.71
C GLN A 270 29.77 -0.04 27.35
N PRO A 271 30.91 0.62 27.64
CA PRO A 271 31.14 2.00 27.22
C PRO A 271 31.17 2.11 25.69
N SER A 272 30.80 3.27 25.17
CA SER A 272 30.66 3.52 23.71
C SER A 272 29.61 2.64 23.02
N TYR A 273 28.57 2.22 23.75
CA TYR A 273 27.43 1.49 23.20
C TYR A 273 26.78 2.25 22.03
N ILE A 274 26.61 1.54 20.91
CA ILE A 274 25.88 2.00 19.73
C ILE A 274 24.60 1.17 19.62
N SER A 275 23.45 1.84 19.72
CA SER A 275 22.18 1.14 19.53
C SER A 275 21.95 0.76 18.07
N LEU A 276 21.20 -0.32 17.87
CA LEU A 276 20.80 -0.75 16.53
C LEU A 276 19.94 0.28 15.80
N ASP A 277 19.21 1.11 16.54
CA ASP A 277 18.47 2.23 15.97
C ASP A 277 19.41 3.29 15.38
N GLN A 278 20.44 3.71 16.13
CA GLN A 278 21.45 4.64 15.62
C GLN A 278 22.15 4.08 14.38
N LEU A 279 22.42 2.77 14.37
CA LEU A 279 23.04 2.10 13.23
C LEU A 279 22.21 2.19 11.96
N VAL A 280 20.87 2.12 12.03
CA VAL A 280 20.02 2.03 10.83
C VAL A 280 19.27 3.31 10.46
N SER A 281 18.92 4.14 11.45
CA SER A 281 18.00 5.26 11.30
C SER A 281 18.67 6.59 10.95
N LEU A 282 19.94 6.79 11.37
CA LEU A 282 20.64 8.06 11.17
C LEU A 282 21.02 8.30 9.70
N PRO A 283 21.04 9.56 9.21
CA PRO A 283 21.70 9.94 7.96
C PRO A 283 23.19 9.60 7.96
N ASP A 284 23.81 9.46 6.79
CA ASP A 284 25.22 9.02 6.70
C ASP A 284 26.19 10.05 7.30
N GLU A 285 25.93 11.35 7.10
CA GLU A 285 26.72 12.43 7.72
C GLU A 285 26.73 12.36 9.25
N VAL A 286 25.54 12.23 9.85
CA VAL A 286 25.39 12.13 11.32
C VAL A 286 25.99 10.82 11.84
N PHE A 287 25.81 9.72 11.11
CA PHE A 287 26.45 8.45 11.46
C PHE A 287 27.98 8.57 11.48
N CYS A 288 28.59 9.18 10.46
CA CYS A 288 30.04 9.33 10.37
C CYS A 288 30.59 10.22 11.48
N THR A 289 30.01 11.42 11.63
CA THR A 289 30.49 12.44 12.56
C THR A 289 30.22 12.07 14.02
N GLU A 290 28.99 11.61 14.33
CA GLU A 290 28.57 11.42 15.71
C GLU A 290 28.79 10.00 16.24
N ILE A 291 28.75 8.99 15.39
CA ILE A 291 28.84 7.58 15.82
C ILE A 291 30.22 7.00 15.49
N ALA A 292 30.62 7.06 14.22
CA ALA A 292 31.92 6.54 13.78
C ALA A 292 33.10 7.42 14.22
N LYS A 293 32.84 8.70 14.53
CA LYS A 293 33.85 9.73 14.82
C LYS A 293 34.90 9.80 13.69
N ALA A 294 34.42 9.81 12.45
CA ALA A 294 35.20 9.87 11.21
C ALA A 294 34.53 10.81 10.20
N SER A 295 35.26 11.23 9.15
CA SER A 295 34.66 12.05 8.10
C SER A 295 33.79 11.20 7.17
N THR A 296 32.84 11.84 6.47
CA THR A 296 32.07 11.17 5.40
C THR A 296 32.98 10.69 4.28
N GLN A 297 34.06 11.42 3.99
CA GLN A 297 35.04 11.03 2.98
C GLN A 297 35.79 9.75 3.36
N ASP A 298 36.12 9.56 4.63
CA ASP A 298 36.75 8.32 5.13
C ASP A 298 35.80 7.13 4.95
N PHE A 299 34.52 7.33 5.24
CA PHE A 299 33.51 6.30 5.04
C PHE A 299 33.38 5.93 3.55
N GLU A 300 33.25 6.91 2.66
CA GLU A 300 33.21 6.66 1.21
C GLU A 300 34.46 5.95 0.68
N ASN A 301 35.64 6.33 1.18
CA ASN A 301 36.89 5.68 0.80
C ASN A 301 36.95 4.24 1.31
N PHE A 302 36.49 3.99 2.53
CA PHE A 302 36.35 2.64 3.07
C PHE A 302 35.39 1.80 2.21
N LEU A 303 34.24 2.34 1.80
CA LEU A 303 33.28 1.61 0.97
C LEU A 303 33.84 1.15 -0.38
N LYS A 304 34.81 1.87 -0.95
CA LYS A 304 35.50 1.47 -2.19
C LYS A 304 36.41 0.24 -2.00
N THR A 305 36.61 -0.22 -0.75
CA THR A 305 37.45 -1.39 -0.42
C THR A 305 36.64 -2.67 -0.18
N LEU A 306 35.31 -2.59 -0.17
CA LEU A 306 34.37 -3.69 0.07
C LEU A 306 33.97 -4.43 -1.22
#